data_AF-A0A6A5YD31-F1
#
_entry.id   AF-A0A6A5YD31-F1
#
_cell.length_a   1.000
_cell.length_b   1.000
_cell.length_c   1.000
_cell.angle_alpha   90.00
_cell.angle_beta   90.00
_cell.angle_gamma   90.00
#
_symmetry.space_group_name_H-M   'P 1'
#
loop_
_entity.id
_entity.type
_entity.pdbx_description
1 polymer ?
#
loop_
_entity_poly.entity_id
_entity_poly.type
_entity_poly.pdbx_seq_one_letter_code
_entity_poly.pdbx_strand_id
1 'polypeptide(L)'
;MSEPIPESIPTSADPRHQRPAKRRQLNNPTAIQGANVEALFAQPDREIVLPSDAKRAVTFAAPPEIVANVQGSSAGAGSGEFHVYKASRRREYERLRLMDEE
;
A
#
# COMPACT_ATOMS: atom_id res chain seq x y z
N MET A 1 -38.22 36.91 28.01
CA MET A 1 -37.96 36.24 26.72
C MET A 1 -37.39 37.31 25.79
N SER A 2 -36.10 37.27 25.47
CA SER A 2 -35.46 38.27 24.59
C SER A 2 -35.79 37.99 23.13
N GLU A 3 -36.17 39.02 22.39
CA GLU A 3 -36.50 38.94 20.96
C GLU A 3 -35.26 38.62 20.11
N PRO A 4 -35.40 37.87 18.99
CA PRO A 4 -34.28 37.56 18.10
C PRO A 4 -33.94 38.78 17.23
N ILE A 5 -32.91 39.52 17.64
CA ILE A 5 -32.34 40.63 16.84
C ILE A 5 -31.55 40.00 15.67
N PRO A 6 -31.61 40.55 14.43
CA PRO A 6 -30.96 39.98 13.24
C PRO A 6 -29.43 39.84 13.36
N GLU A 7 -28.79 40.56 14.28
CA GLU A 7 -27.35 40.45 14.58
C GLU A 7 -26.98 39.20 15.41
N SER A 8 -27.97 38.46 15.93
CA SER A 8 -27.75 37.25 16.73
C SER A 8 -27.67 35.96 15.90
N ILE A 9 -27.84 36.04 14.58
CA ILE A 9 -27.72 34.88 13.72
C ILE A 9 -26.22 34.58 13.55
N PRO A 10 -25.72 33.42 14.01
CA PRO A 10 -24.33 33.07 13.81
C PRO A 10 -24.06 33.02 12.30
N THR A 11 -22.96 33.63 11.84
CA THR A 11 -22.56 33.69 10.41
C THR A 11 -22.50 32.31 9.72
N SER A 12 -22.51 31.22 10.48
CA SER A 12 -22.66 29.85 9.97
C SER A 12 -24.03 29.51 9.38
N ALA A 13 -25.07 30.29 9.68
CA ALA A 13 -26.44 30.06 9.21
C ALA A 13 -26.87 31.01 8.08
N ASP A 14 -25.99 31.91 7.62
CA ASP A 14 -26.29 32.83 6.52
C ASP A 14 -26.20 32.09 5.16
N PRO A 15 -27.31 31.96 4.40
CA PRO A 15 -27.32 31.31 3.10
C PRO A 15 -26.47 32.03 2.04
N ARG A 16 -26.04 33.28 2.29
CA ARG A 16 -25.11 34.02 1.42
C ARG A 16 -23.67 33.53 1.53
N HIS A 17 -23.32 32.82 2.61
CA HIS A 17 -22.00 32.24 2.81
C HIS A 17 -21.96 30.76 2.43
N GLN A 18 -21.52 30.48 1.20
CA GLN A 18 -21.23 29.12 0.74
C GLN A 18 -19.92 28.62 1.35
N ARG A 19 -19.97 28.16 2.62
CA ARG A 19 -18.86 27.39 3.18
C ARG A 19 -18.86 25.99 2.53
N PRO A 20 -17.69 25.45 2.14
CA PRO A 20 -17.63 24.08 1.66
C PRO A 20 -18.13 23.15 2.75
N ALA A 21 -19.22 22.44 2.48
CA ALA A 21 -19.78 21.48 3.42
C ALA A 21 -18.72 20.39 3.69
N LYS A 22 -18.42 20.16 4.97
CA LYS A 22 -17.54 19.05 5.37
C LYS A 22 -18.18 17.76 4.87
N ARG A 23 -17.54 17.10 3.88
CA ARG A 23 -17.96 15.78 3.40
C ARG A 23 -18.11 14.88 4.61
N ARG A 24 -19.35 14.45 4.89
CA ARG A 24 -19.64 13.54 6.00
C ARG A 24 -18.90 12.25 5.70
N GLN A 25 -17.92 11.94 6.53
CA GLN A 25 -17.24 10.65 6.45
C GLN A 25 -18.30 9.57 6.65
N LEU A 26 -18.34 8.63 5.71
CA LEU A 26 -19.34 7.60 5.65
C LEU A 26 -18.93 6.50 6.65
N ASN A 27 -19.27 6.68 7.92
CA ASN A 27 -18.79 5.81 9.00
C ASN A 27 -19.61 4.50 9.14
N ASN A 28 -20.61 4.26 8.28
CA ASN A 28 -21.43 3.06 8.33
C ASN A 28 -20.88 2.03 7.31
N PRO A 29 -20.60 0.78 7.71
CA PRO A 29 -20.14 -0.27 6.79
C PRO A 29 -21.06 -0.46 5.58
N THR A 30 -22.39 -0.38 5.75
CA THR A 30 -23.32 -0.54 4.61
C THR A 30 -23.20 0.60 3.61
N ALA A 31 -22.94 1.80 4.10
CA ALA A 31 -22.80 2.98 3.27
C ALA A 31 -21.47 2.96 2.51
N ILE A 32 -20.38 2.49 3.13
CA ILE A 32 -19.09 2.24 2.45
C ILE A 32 -19.28 1.20 1.33
N GLN A 33 -19.98 0.12 1.61
CA GLN A 33 -20.27 -0.91 0.61
C GLN A 33 -21.08 -0.35 -0.56
N GLY A 34 -22.12 0.45 -0.28
CA GLY A 34 -22.92 1.11 -1.32
C GLY A 34 -22.10 2.01 -2.23
N ALA A 35 -21.21 2.83 -1.67
CA ALA A 35 -20.32 3.71 -2.44
C ALA A 35 -19.36 2.91 -3.35
N ASN A 36 -18.84 1.78 -2.87
CA ASN A 36 -17.99 0.90 -3.67
C ASN A 36 -18.76 0.28 -4.85
N VAL A 37 -20.00 -0.15 -4.61
CA VAL A 37 -20.88 -0.71 -5.64
C VAL A 37 -21.25 0.36 -6.70
N GLU A 38 -21.57 1.58 -6.26
CA GLU A 38 -21.83 2.71 -7.17
C GLU A 38 -20.62 3.03 -8.06
N ALA A 39 -19.41 3.02 -7.48
CA ALA A 39 -18.18 3.22 -8.24
C ALA A 39 -17.91 2.11 -9.28
N LEU A 40 -18.23 0.86 -8.96
CA LEU A 40 -18.11 -0.25 -9.91
C LEU A 40 -19.12 -0.14 -11.06
N PHE A 41 -20.35 0.31 -10.78
CA PHE A 41 -21.37 0.50 -11.81
C PHE A 41 -21.13 1.69 -12.74
N ALA A 42 -20.24 2.62 -12.40
CA ALA A 42 -19.89 3.73 -13.27
C ALA A 42 -19.23 3.27 -14.59
N GLN A 43 -18.57 2.10 -14.61
CA GLN A 43 -17.91 1.53 -15.78
C GLN A 43 -18.09 0.01 -15.83
N PRO A 44 -19.25 -0.50 -16.28
CA PRO A 44 -19.56 -1.93 -16.25
C PRO A 44 -18.72 -2.76 -17.24
N ASP A 45 -18.27 -2.18 -18.34
CA ASP A 45 -17.49 -2.89 -19.38
C ASP A 45 -16.02 -3.10 -19.00
N ARG A 46 -15.56 -2.51 -17.90
CA ARG A 46 -14.17 -2.59 -17.45
C ARG A 46 -13.89 -3.95 -16.84
N GLU A 47 -12.90 -4.66 -17.37
CA GLU A 47 -12.40 -5.89 -16.77
C GLU A 47 -11.88 -5.67 -15.34
N ILE A 48 -12.40 -6.45 -14.39
CA ILE A 48 -11.98 -6.43 -12.99
C ILE A 48 -11.04 -7.60 -12.76
N VAL A 49 -9.74 -7.30 -12.60
CA VAL A 49 -8.76 -8.31 -12.17
C VAL A 49 -8.94 -8.55 -10.68
N LEU A 50 -9.60 -9.65 -10.33
CA LEU A 50 -9.65 -10.11 -8.95
C LEU A 50 -8.25 -10.57 -8.53
N PRO A 51 -7.82 -10.30 -7.29
CA PRO A 51 -6.59 -10.88 -6.78
C PRO A 51 -6.75 -12.40 -6.81
N SER A 52 -6.01 -13.07 -7.68
CA SER A 52 -5.96 -14.53 -7.67
C SER A 52 -5.40 -15.02 -6.33
N ASP A 53 -5.83 -16.18 -5.87
CA ASP A 53 -5.22 -16.94 -4.76
C ASP A 53 -3.78 -17.41 -5.07
N ALA A 54 -3.04 -16.68 -5.93
CA ALA A 54 -1.62 -16.83 -6.13
C ALA A 54 -0.98 -16.65 -4.75
N LYS A 55 -0.80 -17.81 -4.12
CA LYS A 55 -0.29 -17.98 -2.79
C LYS A 55 0.91 -17.05 -2.71
N ARG A 56 0.98 -16.33 -1.60
CA ARG A 56 2.23 -15.81 -1.04
C ARG A 56 3.14 -17.00 -0.75
N ALA A 57 3.50 -17.75 -1.77
CA ALA A 57 4.70 -18.54 -1.76
C ALA A 57 5.77 -17.46 -1.78
N VAL A 58 6.14 -16.97 -0.60
CA VAL A 58 7.38 -16.23 -0.37
C VAL A 58 8.50 -17.24 -0.63
N THR A 59 8.57 -17.72 -1.86
CA THR A 59 9.53 -18.68 -2.31
C THR A 59 10.73 -17.84 -2.70
N PHE A 60 11.87 -18.15 -2.10
CA PHE A 60 13.12 -17.54 -2.55
C PHE A 60 13.25 -17.80 -4.04
N ALA A 61 13.59 -16.74 -4.78
CA ALA A 61 14.07 -16.92 -6.14
C ALA A 61 15.23 -17.91 -6.11
N ALA A 62 15.16 -18.94 -6.95
CA ALA A 62 16.22 -19.93 -7.03
C ALA A 62 17.58 -19.23 -7.25
N PRO A 63 18.65 -19.67 -6.57
CA PRO A 63 19.98 -19.14 -6.80
C PRO A 63 20.33 -19.23 -8.29
N PRO A 64 20.94 -18.19 -8.89
CA PRO A 64 21.36 -18.25 -10.28
C PRO A 64 22.40 -19.37 -10.47
N GLU A 65 22.26 -20.17 -11.52
CA GLU A 65 23.14 -21.31 -11.80
C GLU A 65 24.57 -20.88 -12.14
N ILE A 66 24.72 -19.72 -12.81
CA ILE A 66 26.02 -19.21 -13.26
C ILE A 66 26.18 -17.76 -12.79
N VAL A 67 27.28 -17.49 -12.09
CA VAL A 67 27.71 -16.14 -11.71
C VAL A 67 28.87 -15.75 -12.61
N ALA A 68 28.64 -14.82 -13.53
CA ALA A 68 29.63 -14.45 -14.56
C ALA A 68 30.77 -13.56 -14.03
N ASN A 69 30.59 -12.92 -12.87
CA ASN A 69 31.49 -11.90 -12.32
C ASN A 69 32.34 -12.40 -11.14
N VAL A 70 32.77 -13.66 -11.17
CA VAL A 70 33.62 -14.24 -10.11
C VAL A 70 35.08 -13.81 -10.34
N GLN A 71 35.61 -13.04 -9.39
CA GLN A 71 37.03 -12.69 -9.35
C GLN A 71 37.87 -13.91 -8.95
N GLY A 72 39.11 -14.02 -9.44
CA GLY A 72 39.98 -15.18 -9.19
C GLY A 72 40.21 -15.47 -7.70
N SER A 73 40.44 -16.74 -7.35
CA SER A 73 40.47 -17.21 -5.95
C SER A 73 41.56 -16.59 -5.07
N SER A 74 42.67 -16.14 -5.67
CA SER A 74 43.77 -15.46 -4.98
C SER A 74 43.72 -13.94 -5.10
N ALA A 75 42.68 -13.40 -5.73
CA ALA A 75 42.56 -11.97 -5.95
C ALA A 75 42.08 -11.27 -4.66
N GLY A 76 42.58 -10.06 -4.40
CA GLY A 76 42.27 -9.31 -3.18
C GLY A 76 40.83 -8.83 -3.10
N ALA A 77 40.39 -8.43 -1.90
CA ALA A 77 39.04 -7.90 -1.70
C ALA A 77 38.85 -6.55 -2.41
N GLY A 78 37.94 -6.50 -3.38
CA GLY A 78 37.52 -5.27 -4.04
C GLY A 78 36.58 -4.44 -3.17
N SER A 79 36.37 -3.16 -3.52
CA SER A 79 35.47 -2.25 -2.79
C SER A 79 34.00 -2.71 -2.78
N GLY A 80 33.58 -3.48 -3.79
CA GLY A 80 32.23 -4.03 -3.89
C GLY A 80 32.00 -5.33 -3.12
N GLU A 81 33.06 -6.00 -2.65
CA GLU A 81 32.96 -7.35 -2.07
C GLU A 81 32.13 -7.35 -0.77
N PHE A 82 32.23 -6.26 0.01
CA PHE A 82 31.40 -6.06 1.19
C PHE A 82 29.89 -6.07 0.86
N HIS A 83 29.49 -5.43 -0.23
CA HIS A 83 28.10 -5.35 -0.63
C HIS A 83 27.59 -6.69 -1.18
N VAL A 84 28.43 -7.42 -1.92
CA VAL A 84 28.14 -8.78 -2.38
C VAL A 84 27.87 -9.69 -1.17
N TYR A 85 28.74 -9.65 -0.17
CA TYR A 85 28.57 -10.39 1.08
C TYR A 85 27.30 -9.99 1.85
N LYS A 86 27.05 -8.69 2.00
CA LYS A 86 25.85 -8.18 2.69
C LYS A 86 24.56 -8.68 2.04
N ALA A 87 24.52 -8.68 0.70
CA ALA A 87 23.36 -9.17 -0.05
C ALA A 87 23.22 -10.69 -0.01
N SER A 88 24.33 -11.45 -0.10
CA SER A 88 24.28 -12.92 -0.01
C SER A 88 23.89 -13.39 1.39
N ARG A 89 24.45 -12.79 2.44
CA ARG A 89 24.11 -13.08 3.84
C ARG A 89 22.64 -12.82 4.13
N ARG A 90 22.09 -11.69 3.65
CA ARG A 90 20.67 -11.38 3.82
C ARG A 90 19.79 -12.45 3.15
N ARG A 91 20.05 -12.75 1.88
CA ARG A 91 19.31 -13.80 1.15
C ARG A 91 19.34 -15.13 1.88
N GLU A 92 20.49 -15.48 2.46
CA GLU A 92 20.65 -16.76 3.11
C GLU A 92 19.98 -16.86 4.49
N TYR A 93 20.00 -15.78 5.27
CA TYR A 93 19.26 -15.73 6.53
C TYR A 93 17.75 -15.79 6.30
N GLU A 94 17.25 -15.12 5.27
CA GLU A 94 15.83 -15.19 4.96
C GLU A 94 15.46 -16.60 4.45
N ARG A 95 16.35 -17.29 3.70
CA ARG A 95 16.17 -18.70 3.29
C ARG A 95 16.10 -19.65 4.48
N LEU A 96 17.07 -19.55 5.40
CA LEU A 96 17.11 -20.38 6.61
C LEU A 96 15.88 -20.14 7.48
N ARG A 97 15.53 -18.88 7.71
CA ARG A 97 14.35 -18.50 8.49
C ARG A 97 13.07 -19.11 7.92
N LEU A 98 12.90 -19.10 6.59
CA LEU A 98 11.72 -19.69 5.96
C LEU A 98 11.71 -21.22 6.07
N MET A 99 12.87 -21.88 5.93
CA MET A 99 12.99 -23.33 6.18
C MET A 99 12.71 -23.72 7.62
N ASP A 100 13.01 -22.83 8.58
CA ASP A 100 12.68 -23.05 9.99
C ASP A 100 11.20 -22.75 10.32
N GLU A 101 10.54 -21.91 9.50
CA GLU A 101 9.12 -21.55 9.63
C GLU A 101 8.17 -22.56 8.94
N GLU A 102 8.68 -23.36 7.99
CA GLU A 102 8.01 -24.52 7.36
C GLU A 102 7.95 -25.75 8.27
#